data_AF-A0A7V1ULG1-F1
#
_entry.id   AF-A0A7V1ULG1-F1
#
_cell.length_a   1.000
_cell.length_b   1.000
_cell.length_c   1.000
_cell.angle_alpha   90.00
_cell.angle_beta   90.00
_cell.angle_gamma   90.00
#
_symmetry.space_group_name_H-M   'P 1'
#
loop_
_entity.id
_entity.type
_entity.pdbx_description
1 polymer ?
#
loop_
_entity_poly.entity_id
_entity_poly.type
_entity_poly.pdbx_seq_one_letter_code
_entity_poly.pdbx_strand_id
1 'polypeptide(L)'
;MADKGKEEQFVVSDRRKFTSEGELRGDARVEEAAPEAQAPPSAPPESKPPQEMPAPPSAAEQSAQHADYKAAGKQIDSMLDAAGAKRPPAAEMEMTFEKLVLSLYMTAMMQMGMVREENTPPQPDIIGARQTIDTIALLGEKTKGNLTERESHLLQNCLFELRMAFLEIMKVITTAPPAPEKK
;
A
#
# COMPACT_ATOMS: atom_id res chain seq x y z
N MET A 1 -43.93 -38.72 -23.65
CA MET A 1 -43.06 -37.53 -23.65
C MET A 1 -42.84 -37.10 -22.21
N ALA A 2 -41.62 -37.22 -21.69
CA ALA A 2 -41.02 -36.32 -20.69
C ALA A 2 -39.57 -36.77 -20.43
N ASP A 3 -38.67 -35.78 -20.39
CA ASP A 3 -37.21 -35.82 -20.32
C ASP A 3 -36.72 -35.36 -18.93
N LYS A 4 -35.48 -35.74 -18.60
CA LYS A 4 -34.51 -35.20 -17.62
C LYS A 4 -34.55 -35.54 -16.12
N GLY A 5 -33.35 -35.91 -15.66
CA GLY A 5 -32.84 -35.78 -14.29
C GLY A 5 -31.47 -36.47 -14.14
N LYS A 6 -30.38 -35.81 -14.54
CA LYS A 6 -28.98 -36.30 -14.49
C LYS A 6 -28.36 -35.85 -13.15
N GLU A 7 -27.95 -36.78 -12.29
CA GLU A 7 -27.21 -36.46 -11.05
C GLU A 7 -25.71 -36.28 -11.35
N GLU A 8 -25.13 -35.17 -10.88
CA GLU A 8 -23.72 -34.82 -11.08
C GLU A 8 -22.84 -35.49 -10.01
N GLN A 9 -21.86 -36.28 -10.45
CA GLN A 9 -20.92 -37.00 -9.59
C GLN A 9 -19.70 -36.11 -9.30
N PHE A 10 -19.56 -35.63 -8.07
CA PHE A 10 -18.43 -34.80 -7.65
C PHE A 10 -17.23 -35.68 -7.27
N VAL A 11 -16.10 -35.51 -7.97
CA VAL A 11 -14.86 -36.25 -7.71
C VAL A 11 -13.87 -35.34 -6.98
N VAL A 12 -13.61 -35.63 -5.71
CA VAL A 12 -12.58 -34.96 -4.91
C VAL A 12 -11.28 -35.74 -5.01
N SER A 13 -10.28 -35.21 -5.71
CA SER A 13 -8.95 -35.80 -5.78
C SER A 13 -8.03 -35.21 -4.72
N ASP A 14 -7.70 -35.98 -3.68
CA ASP A 14 -6.71 -35.62 -2.67
C ASP A 14 -5.28 -35.74 -3.25
N ARG A 15 -4.50 -34.65 -3.16
CA ARG A 15 -3.15 -34.51 -3.75
C ARG A 15 -2.02 -34.55 -2.71
N ARG A 16 -2.28 -34.97 -1.47
CA ARG A 16 -1.25 -35.00 -0.43
C ARG A 16 -0.24 -36.13 -0.67
N LYS A 17 1.04 -35.84 -0.37
CA LYS A 17 2.19 -36.76 -0.52
C LYS A 17 2.34 -37.79 0.61
N PHE A 18 1.43 -37.75 1.57
CA PHE A 18 1.40 -38.61 2.75
C PHE A 18 0.04 -39.28 2.83
N THR A 19 -0.01 -40.53 3.28
CA THR A 19 -1.27 -41.21 3.59
C THR A 19 -1.92 -40.58 4.83
N SER A 20 -3.19 -40.87 5.09
CA SER A 20 -3.93 -40.36 6.26
C SER A 20 -3.36 -40.83 7.61
N GLU A 21 -2.43 -41.80 7.61
CA GLU A 21 -1.71 -42.28 8.80
C GLU A 21 -0.28 -41.70 8.91
N GLY A 22 0.11 -40.77 8.03
CA GLY A 22 1.35 -40.01 8.15
C GLY A 22 2.59 -40.63 7.49
N GLU A 23 2.44 -41.72 6.73
CA GLU A 23 3.54 -42.34 6.00
C GLU A 23 3.64 -41.85 4.54
N LEU A 24 4.87 -41.78 4.02
CA LEU A 24 5.16 -41.39 2.62
C LEU A 24 4.75 -42.52 1.66
N ARG A 25 3.98 -42.19 0.61
CA ARG A 25 3.61 -43.14 -0.45
C ARG A 25 4.86 -43.56 -1.26
N GLY A 26 5.02 -44.88 -1.45
CA GLY A 26 6.23 -45.57 -1.92
C GLY A 26 6.74 -45.34 -3.36
N ASP A 27 6.42 -44.23 -4.02
CA ASP A 27 7.07 -43.84 -5.28
C ASP A 27 8.35 -43.00 -5.05
N ALA A 28 9.05 -43.26 -3.95
CA ALA A 28 10.34 -42.66 -3.61
C ALA A 28 11.45 -43.68 -3.83
N ARG A 29 12.03 -43.72 -5.05
CA ARG A 29 13.26 -44.49 -5.32
C ARG A 29 14.45 -43.78 -4.69
N VAL A 30 15.10 -44.45 -3.74
CA VAL A 30 16.44 -44.13 -3.22
C VAL A 30 17.43 -45.11 -3.85
N GLU A 31 18.51 -44.60 -4.45
CA GLU A 31 19.68 -45.41 -4.84
C GLU A 31 20.97 -44.58 -4.69
N GLU A 32 22.00 -45.21 -4.12
CA GLU A 32 23.24 -44.65 -3.58
C GLU A 32 24.47 -45.09 -4.41
N ALA A 33 25.34 -44.12 -4.78
CA ALA A 33 26.81 -44.14 -5.07
C ALA A 33 27.52 -44.91 -6.23
N ALA A 34 27.94 -44.13 -7.27
CA ALA A 34 29.24 -44.00 -8.04
C ALA A 34 29.88 -45.17 -8.86
N PRO A 35 30.72 -44.94 -9.94
CA PRO A 35 31.46 -43.71 -10.36
C PRO A 35 31.48 -43.32 -11.88
N GLU A 36 31.85 -42.05 -12.13
CA GLU A 36 32.49 -41.38 -13.30
C GLU A 36 32.34 -41.89 -14.77
N ALA A 37 31.65 -41.10 -15.61
CA ALA A 37 32.00 -40.84 -17.02
C ALA A 37 31.39 -39.51 -17.50
N GLN A 38 32.20 -38.67 -18.14
CA GLN A 38 31.95 -37.26 -18.49
C GLN A 38 30.99 -37.07 -19.69
N ALA A 39 30.05 -36.11 -19.61
CA ALA A 39 29.64 -35.12 -20.66
C ALA A 39 28.41 -34.28 -20.20
N PRO A 40 28.13 -33.13 -20.85
CA PRO A 40 28.37 -31.74 -20.44
C PRO A 40 27.32 -31.14 -19.45
N PRO A 41 27.52 -29.92 -18.89
CA PRO A 41 26.57 -29.33 -17.95
C PRO A 41 25.22 -29.05 -18.62
N SER A 42 24.19 -29.76 -18.18
CA SER A 42 22.79 -29.45 -18.43
C SER A 42 22.44 -28.10 -17.81
N ALA A 43 21.88 -27.21 -18.63
CA ALA A 43 21.53 -25.84 -18.32
C ALA A 43 20.69 -25.68 -17.02
N PRO A 44 20.80 -24.55 -16.31
CA PRO A 44 19.91 -24.21 -15.19
C PRO A 44 18.45 -24.18 -15.66
N PRO A 45 17.48 -24.52 -14.79
CA PRO A 45 16.06 -24.46 -15.13
C PRO A 45 15.68 -23.04 -15.55
N GLU A 46 15.06 -22.92 -16.73
CA GLU A 46 14.57 -21.65 -17.28
C GLU A 46 13.63 -20.96 -16.28
N SER A 47 14.13 -19.87 -15.70
CA SER A 47 13.31 -18.85 -15.06
C SER A 47 12.33 -18.31 -16.09
N LYS A 48 11.03 -18.35 -15.79
CA LYS A 48 10.01 -17.61 -16.52
C LYS A 48 10.52 -16.18 -16.78
N PRO A 49 10.43 -15.64 -18.01
CA PRO A 49 10.91 -14.29 -18.29
C PRO A 49 10.23 -13.31 -17.33
N PRO A 50 10.97 -12.33 -16.76
CA PRO A 50 10.34 -11.21 -16.09
C PRO A 50 9.31 -10.58 -17.03
N GLN A 51 8.10 -10.30 -16.54
CA GLN A 51 7.18 -9.41 -17.26
C GLN A 51 7.95 -8.12 -17.57
N GLU A 52 8.19 -7.84 -18.86
CA GLU A 52 8.85 -6.62 -19.30
C GLU A 52 7.96 -5.44 -18.91
N MET A 53 8.32 -4.76 -17.82
CA MET A 53 7.78 -3.44 -17.54
C MET A 53 8.16 -2.52 -18.70
N PRO A 54 7.25 -1.65 -19.19
CA PRO A 54 7.61 -0.69 -20.21
C PRO A 54 8.81 0.13 -19.73
N ALA A 55 9.75 0.41 -20.64
CA ALA A 55 10.91 1.22 -20.31
C ALA A 55 10.45 2.59 -19.78
N PRO A 56 11.10 3.13 -18.73
CA PRO A 56 10.77 4.47 -18.26
C PRO A 56 11.03 5.51 -19.36
N PRO A 57 10.31 6.65 -19.36
CA PRO A 57 10.58 7.74 -20.30
C PRO A 57 12.04 8.17 -20.25
N SER A 58 12.61 8.59 -21.38
CA SER A 58 14.00 9.04 -21.45
C SER A 58 14.22 10.32 -20.63
N ALA A 59 15.45 10.55 -20.19
CA ALA A 59 15.79 11.76 -19.42
C ALA A 59 15.45 13.06 -20.17
N ALA A 60 15.60 13.07 -21.51
CA ALA A 60 15.24 14.21 -22.35
C ALA A 60 13.73 14.48 -22.34
N GLU A 61 12.92 13.43 -22.48
CA GLU A 61 11.45 13.53 -22.41
C GLU A 61 10.97 13.98 -21.02
N GLN A 62 11.54 13.41 -19.95
CA GLN A 62 11.22 13.81 -18.57
C GLN A 62 11.56 15.28 -18.32
N SER A 63 12.71 15.74 -18.79
CA SER A 63 13.13 17.14 -18.65
C SER A 63 12.21 18.10 -19.42
N ALA A 64 11.82 17.75 -20.65
CA ALA A 64 10.91 18.55 -21.45
C ALA A 64 9.53 18.63 -20.78
N GLN A 65 8.97 17.49 -20.36
CA GLN A 65 7.68 17.42 -19.67
C GLN A 65 7.69 18.23 -18.37
N HIS A 66 8.75 18.16 -17.57
CA HIS A 66 8.87 18.94 -16.34
C HIS A 66 8.91 20.45 -16.62
N ALA A 67 9.61 20.88 -17.67
CA ALA A 67 9.65 22.28 -18.09
C ALA A 67 8.26 22.79 -18.51
N ASP A 68 7.53 22.00 -19.30
CA ASP A 68 6.18 22.33 -19.76
C ASP A 68 5.20 22.44 -18.58
N TYR A 69 5.24 21.49 -17.63
CA TYR A 69 4.43 21.53 -16.41
C TYR A 69 4.70 22.80 -15.59
N LYS A 70 5.98 23.14 -15.41
CA LYS A 70 6.37 24.35 -14.67
C LYS A 70 5.95 25.63 -15.40
N ALA A 71 5.97 25.64 -16.73
CA ALA A 71 5.49 26.76 -17.53
C ALA A 71 3.96 26.92 -17.37
N ALA A 72 3.20 25.82 -17.41
CA ALA A 72 1.75 25.84 -17.18
C ALA A 72 1.40 26.35 -15.77
N GLY A 73 2.13 25.94 -14.73
CA GLY A 73 1.95 26.45 -13.37
C GLY A 73 2.10 27.98 -13.29
N LYS A 74 3.14 28.55 -13.92
CA LYS A 74 3.33 30.00 -14.00
C LYS A 74 2.20 30.72 -14.75
N GLN A 75 1.62 30.08 -15.76
CA GLN A 75 0.47 30.65 -16.48
C GLN A 75 -0.76 30.70 -15.59
N ILE A 76 -1.04 29.64 -14.83
CA ILE A 76 -2.13 29.63 -13.83
C ILE A 76 -1.89 30.74 -12.80
N ASP A 77 -0.66 30.88 -12.31
CA ASP A 77 -0.32 31.94 -11.37
C ASP A 77 -0.62 33.33 -11.94
N SER A 78 -0.18 33.60 -13.17
CA SER A 78 -0.44 34.88 -13.85
C SER A 78 -1.93 35.14 -14.07
N MET A 79 -2.72 34.10 -14.36
CA MET A 79 -4.17 34.22 -14.53
C MET A 79 -4.87 34.57 -13.21
N LEU A 80 -4.47 33.92 -12.11
CA LEU A 80 -5.03 34.21 -10.78
C LEU A 80 -4.68 35.62 -10.30
N ASP A 81 -3.46 36.10 -10.58
CA ASP A 81 -3.06 37.48 -10.27
C ASP A 81 -3.87 38.50 -11.08
N ALA A 82 -4.08 38.24 -12.37
CA ALA A 82 -4.91 39.09 -13.23
C ALA A 82 -6.39 39.11 -12.77
N ALA A 83 -6.87 38.01 -12.17
CA ALA A 83 -8.21 37.91 -11.61
C ALA A 83 -8.37 38.59 -10.23
N GLY A 84 -7.29 39.17 -9.67
CA GLY A 84 -7.33 39.85 -8.37
C GLY A 84 -7.57 38.91 -7.19
N ALA A 85 -7.31 37.62 -7.35
CA ALA A 85 -7.46 36.64 -6.26
C ALA A 85 -6.45 36.94 -5.15
N LYS A 86 -6.93 37.02 -3.91
CA LYS A 86 -6.06 37.19 -2.73
C LYS A 86 -5.38 35.83 -2.48
N ARG A 87 -4.08 35.72 -2.80
CA ARG A 87 -3.32 34.48 -2.64
C ARG A 87 -2.36 34.53 -1.46
N PRO A 88 -2.14 33.38 -0.78
CA PRO A 88 -1.01 33.25 0.12
C PRO A 88 0.30 33.40 -0.67
N PRO A 89 1.39 33.87 -0.06
CA PRO A 89 2.69 34.03 -0.72
C PRO A 89 3.20 32.70 -1.30
N ALA A 90 4.01 32.76 -2.36
CA ALA A 90 4.51 31.57 -3.07
C ALA A 90 5.19 30.53 -2.16
N ALA A 91 5.90 30.97 -1.13
CA ALA A 91 6.53 30.10 -0.13
C ALA A 91 5.50 29.27 0.68
N GLU A 92 4.28 29.76 0.86
CA GLU A 92 3.19 29.02 1.50
C GLU A 92 2.58 27.99 0.55
N MET A 93 2.62 28.24 -0.77
CA MET A 93 2.13 27.32 -1.81
C MET A 93 3.13 26.23 -2.20
N GLU A 94 4.43 26.43 -1.93
CA GLU A 94 5.45 25.42 -2.21
C GLU A 94 5.24 24.18 -1.35
N MET A 95 5.20 22.99 -1.98
CA MET A 95 5.11 21.73 -1.26
C MET A 95 6.48 21.32 -0.74
N THR A 96 6.59 21.21 0.59
CA THR A 96 7.77 20.67 1.27
C THR A 96 7.45 19.29 1.84
N PHE A 97 8.49 18.55 2.23
CA PHE A 97 8.31 17.25 2.87
C PHE A 97 7.49 17.36 4.16
N GLU A 98 7.73 18.40 4.97
CA GLU A 98 6.97 18.62 6.20
C GLU A 98 5.49 18.90 5.93
N LYS A 99 5.18 19.69 4.88
CA LYS A 99 3.79 19.94 4.49
C LYS A 99 3.09 18.67 4.00
N LEU A 100 3.80 17.79 3.29
CA LEU A 100 3.28 16.49 2.89
C LEU A 100 3.00 15.59 4.11
N VAL A 101 3.94 15.50 5.05
CA VAL A 101 3.73 14.69 6.27
C VAL A 101 2.57 15.25 7.10
N LEU A 102 2.51 16.57 7.25
CA LEU A 102 1.45 17.24 7.99
C LEU A 102 0.07 17.06 7.34
N SER A 103 -0.01 17.07 6.01
CA SER A 103 -1.28 16.83 5.32
C SER A 103 -1.79 15.41 5.57
N LEU A 104 -0.91 14.40 5.46
CA LEU A 104 -1.25 13.01 5.78
C LEU A 104 -1.63 12.83 7.27
N TYR A 105 -0.94 13.52 8.18
CA TYR A 105 -1.30 13.53 9.60
C TYR A 105 -2.73 14.05 9.82
N MET A 106 -3.08 15.18 9.22
CA MET A 106 -4.43 15.75 9.33
C MET A 106 -5.48 14.84 8.70
N THR A 107 -5.17 14.21 7.57
CA THR A 107 -6.05 13.19 6.96
C THR A 107 -6.30 12.02 7.92
N ALA A 108 -5.28 11.47 8.57
CA ALA A 108 -5.44 10.39 9.54
C ALA A 108 -6.28 10.83 10.76
N MET A 109 -6.05 12.03 11.28
CA MET A 109 -6.83 12.59 12.40
C MET A 109 -8.31 12.79 12.05
N MET A 110 -8.59 13.27 10.84
CA MET A 110 -9.97 13.40 10.34
C MET A 110 -10.64 12.04 10.16
N GLN A 111 -9.94 11.06 9.58
CA GLN A 111 -10.42 9.69 9.42
C GLN A 111 -10.70 9.02 10.77
N MET A 112 -9.92 9.34 11.81
CA MET A 112 -10.15 8.92 13.19
C MET A 112 -11.33 9.63 13.88
N GLY A 113 -11.97 10.61 13.22
CA GLY A 113 -13.06 11.41 13.80
C GLY A 113 -12.59 12.44 14.84
N MET A 114 -11.28 12.70 14.92
CA MET A 114 -10.68 13.64 15.87
C MET A 114 -10.77 15.10 15.40
N VAL A 115 -10.96 15.31 14.10
CA VAL A 115 -11.26 16.62 13.51
C VAL A 115 -12.73 16.60 13.09
N ARG A 116 -13.53 17.51 13.66
CA ARG A 116 -14.99 17.54 13.49
C ARG A 116 -15.38 18.67 12.56
N GLU A 117 -16.28 18.36 11.62
CA GLU A 117 -17.07 19.37 10.93
C GLU A 117 -18.35 19.61 11.73
N GLU A 118 -18.73 20.87 11.95
CA GLU A 118 -19.71 21.30 12.97
C GLU A 118 -21.13 20.69 12.78
N ASN A 119 -21.42 20.08 11.63
CA ASN A 119 -22.76 19.62 11.25
C ASN A 119 -22.88 18.13 10.86
N THR A 120 -21.82 17.33 10.97
CA THR A 120 -21.84 15.92 10.50
C THR A 120 -21.64 14.94 11.65
N PRO A 121 -22.48 13.89 11.79
CA PRO A 121 -22.27 12.86 12.80
C PRO A 121 -20.96 12.09 12.50
N PRO A 122 -20.15 11.80 13.52
CA PRO A 122 -18.83 11.20 13.33
C PRO A 122 -18.99 9.80 12.73
N GLN A 123 -18.52 9.62 11.50
CA GLN A 123 -18.33 8.31 10.88
C GLN A 123 -16.82 8.11 10.76
N PRO A 124 -16.16 7.62 11.82
CA PRO A 124 -14.72 7.40 11.76
C PRO A 124 -14.41 6.29 10.75
N ASP A 125 -13.59 6.61 9.75
CA ASP A 125 -13.00 5.65 8.83
C ASP A 125 -11.70 5.10 9.42
N ILE A 126 -11.84 4.16 10.35
CA ILE A 126 -10.71 3.56 11.05
C ILE A 126 -9.81 2.78 10.09
N ILE A 127 -10.38 2.18 9.03
CA ILE A 127 -9.61 1.45 8.02
C ILE A 127 -8.75 2.43 7.22
N GLY A 128 -9.34 3.55 6.76
CA GLY A 128 -8.61 4.62 6.09
C GLY A 128 -7.54 5.24 6.98
N ALA A 129 -7.84 5.51 8.26
CA ALA A 129 -6.86 6.03 9.21
C ALA A 129 -5.63 5.11 9.34
N ARG A 130 -5.86 3.79 9.48
CA ARG A 130 -4.77 2.81 9.51
C ARG A 130 -3.93 2.85 8.23
N GLN A 131 -4.57 2.87 7.07
CA GLN A 131 -3.87 2.92 5.79
C GLN A 131 -3.03 4.19 5.64
N THR A 132 -3.52 5.33 6.10
CA THR A 132 -2.77 6.60 6.11
C THR A 132 -1.56 6.50 7.04
N ILE A 133 -1.71 5.94 8.25
CA ILE A 133 -0.59 5.69 9.18
C ILE A 133 0.46 4.77 8.55
N ASP A 134 0.03 3.69 7.91
CA ASP A 134 0.93 2.75 7.22
C ASP A 134 1.64 3.43 6.03
N THR A 135 0.97 4.35 5.33
CA THR A 135 1.58 5.16 4.26
C THR A 135 2.68 6.07 4.81
N ILE A 136 2.43 6.76 5.93
CA ILE A 136 3.45 7.59 6.58
C ILE A 136 4.63 6.72 7.05
N ALA A 137 4.37 5.52 7.56
CA ALA A 137 5.40 4.58 7.98
C ALA A 137 6.26 4.13 6.79
N LEU A 138 5.63 3.75 5.68
CA LEU A 138 6.32 3.37 4.45
C LEU A 138 7.15 4.51 3.88
N LEU A 139 6.64 5.74 3.90
CA LEU A 139 7.41 6.93 3.52
C LEU A 139 8.68 7.03 4.37
N GLY A 140 8.54 6.97 5.70
CA GLY A 140 9.69 7.01 6.61
C GLY A 140 10.70 5.89 6.38
N GLU A 141 10.28 4.72 5.89
CA GLU A 141 11.20 3.64 5.50
C GLU A 141 11.91 3.90 4.17
N LYS A 142 11.17 4.39 3.16
CA LYS A 142 11.69 4.61 1.81
C LYS A 142 12.54 5.86 1.68
N THR A 143 12.43 6.80 2.62
CA THR A 143 13.21 8.04 2.62
C THR A 143 14.41 8.01 3.58
N LYS A 144 14.70 6.89 4.25
CA LYS A 144 15.86 6.77 5.16
C LYS A 144 17.16 7.17 4.45
N GLY A 145 17.96 8.00 5.12
CA GLY A 145 19.21 8.55 4.59
C GLY A 145 19.05 9.81 3.72
N ASN A 146 17.82 10.16 3.32
CA ASN A 146 17.52 11.38 2.57
C ASN A 146 16.83 12.46 3.42
N LEU A 147 16.59 12.19 4.70
CA LEU A 147 15.91 13.11 5.61
C LEU A 147 16.92 13.97 6.36
N THR A 148 16.58 15.25 6.53
CA THR A 148 17.18 16.10 7.55
C THR A 148 16.79 15.63 8.95
N GLU A 149 17.55 16.04 9.97
CA GLU A 149 17.24 15.72 11.37
C GLU A 149 15.82 16.20 11.77
N ARG A 150 15.45 17.39 11.30
CA ARG A 150 14.12 17.97 11.52
C ARG A 150 13.01 17.10 10.91
N GLU A 151 13.16 16.68 9.65
CA GLU A 151 12.17 15.85 8.96
C GLU A 151 12.07 14.46 9.58
N SER A 152 13.20 13.88 10.01
CA SER A 152 13.22 12.60 10.72
C SER A 152 12.46 12.68 12.05
N HIS A 153 12.72 13.71 12.86
CA HIS A 153 12.01 13.91 14.12
C HIS A 153 10.51 14.16 13.90
N LEU A 154 10.15 14.94 12.88
CA LEU A 154 8.76 15.17 12.51
C LEU A 154 8.04 13.85 12.21
N LEU A 155 8.61 13.01 11.34
CA LEU A 155 8.03 11.70 11.00
C LEU A 155 7.87 10.79 12.22
N GLN A 156 8.88 10.73 13.08
CA GLN A 156 8.85 9.91 14.28
C GLN A 156 7.75 10.34 15.24
N ASN A 157 7.64 11.65 15.49
CA ASN A 157 6.60 12.22 16.36
C ASN A 157 5.21 11.99 15.78
N CYS A 158 5.01 12.29 14.49
CA CYS A 158 3.73 12.06 13.82
C CYS A 158 3.29 10.58 13.90
N LEU A 159 4.21 9.64 13.62
CA LEU A 159 3.90 8.22 13.70
C LEU A 159 3.58 7.76 15.12
N PHE A 160 4.30 8.27 16.12
CA PHE A 160 4.03 7.95 17.51
C PHE A 160 2.64 8.42 17.93
N GLU A 161 2.32 9.69 17.70
CA GLU A 161 1.03 10.28 18.06
C GLU A 161 -0.15 9.56 17.39
N LEU A 162 -0.07 9.35 16.08
CA LEU A 162 -1.15 8.72 15.33
C LEU A 162 -1.38 7.27 15.76
N ARG A 163 -0.32 6.51 16.03
CA ARG A 163 -0.43 5.12 16.51
C ARG A 163 -1.06 5.07 17.90
N MET A 164 -0.68 5.98 18.79
CA MET A 164 -1.29 6.06 20.12
C MET A 164 -2.77 6.43 20.04
N ALA A 165 -3.12 7.47 19.26
CA ALA A 165 -4.51 7.87 19.05
C ALA A 165 -5.35 6.73 18.44
N PHE A 166 -4.80 6.01 17.46
CA PHE A 166 -5.46 4.86 16.85
C PHE A 166 -5.73 3.74 17.87
N LEU A 167 -4.76 3.42 18.74
CA LEU A 167 -4.93 2.41 19.79
C LEU A 167 -6.00 2.80 20.81
N GLU A 168 -6.04 4.08 21.20
CA GLU A 168 -7.07 4.59 22.11
C GLU A 168 -8.47 4.44 21.51
N ILE A 169 -8.65 4.80 20.25
CA ILE A 169 -9.92 4.65 19.54
C ILE A 169 -10.31 3.18 19.41
N MET A 170 -9.36 2.31 19.06
CA MET A 170 -9.61 0.86 18.99
C MET A 170 -10.04 0.29 20.34
N LYS A 171 -9.45 0.77 21.44
CA LYS A 171 -9.89 0.40 22.80
C LYS A 171 -11.33 0.84 23.05
N VAL A 172 -11.70 2.07 22.70
CA VAL A 172 -13.08 2.56 22.84
C VAL A 172 -14.06 1.70 22.04
N ILE A 173 -13.76 1.44 20.76
CA ILE A 173 -14.62 0.65 19.87
C ILE A 173 -14.80 -0.79 20.37
N THR A 174 -13.71 -1.42 20.83
CA THR A 174 -13.74 -2.83 21.28
C THR A 174 -14.33 -3.02 22.68
N THR A 175 -14.32 -1.98 23.51
CA THR A 175 -14.92 -2.02 24.86
C THR A 175 -16.35 -1.49 24.91
N ALA A 176 -16.84 -0.80 23.87
CA ALA A 176 -18.20 -0.30 23.82
C ALA A 176 -19.22 -1.44 23.62
N PRO A 177 -20.31 -1.50 24.40
CA PRO A 177 -21.36 -2.50 24.19
C PRO A 177 -22.03 -2.31 22.81
N PRO A 178 -22.44 -3.40 22.14
CA PRO A 178 -23.09 -3.31 20.83
C PRO A 178 -24.35 -2.45 20.91
N ALA A 179 -24.54 -1.56 19.93
CA ALA A 179 -25.72 -0.72 19.83
C ALA A 179 -26.99 -1.60 19.73
N PRO A 180 -28.10 -1.23 20.39
CA PRO A 180 -29.32 -2.02 20.34
C PRO A 180 -29.84 -2.07 18.89
N GLU A 181 -30.06 -3.29 18.39
CA GLU A 181 -30.69 -3.53 17.09
C GLU A 181 -32.06 -2.84 17.06
N LYS A 182 -32.24 -1.89 16.14
CA LYS A 182 -33.55 -1.31 15.86
C LYS A 182 -34.38 -2.37 15.14
N LYS A 183 -35.34 -2.96 15.87
CA LYS A 183 -36.43 -3.80 15.33
C LYS A 183 -37.40 -2.98 14.48
#